data_AF-A0A101QMD2-F1
#
_entry.id   AF-A0A101QMD2-F1
#
_cell.length_a   1.000
_cell.length_b   1.000
_cell.length_c   1.000
_cell.angle_alpha   90.00
_cell.angle_beta   90.00
_cell.angle_gamma   90.00
#
_symmetry.space_group_name_H-M   'P 1'
#
loop_
_entity.id
_entity.type
_entity.pdbx_description
1 polymer ?
#
loop_
_entity_poly.entity_id
_entity_poly.type
_entity_poly.pdbx_seq_one_letter_code
_entity_poly.pdbx_strand_id
1 'polypeptide(L)' 'MATTSPEIELSGYPAPIWTEAEAGSCSRCQAKCKRYGSGGNPLCRDCFASVAAQWGPGVRQKSYNA' A
#
# COMPACT_ATOMS: atom_id res chain seq x y z
N MET A 1 24.47 -23.07 18.71
CA MET A 1 24.33 -22.02 17.68
C MET A 1 23.01 -21.31 17.96
N ALA A 2 23.06 -20.05 18.38
CA ALA A 2 21.91 -19.33 18.92
C ALA A 2 20.97 -18.85 17.80
N THR A 3 19.69 -19.20 17.91
CA THR A 3 18.62 -18.72 17.03
C THR A 3 18.22 -17.32 17.49
N THR A 4 18.78 -16.29 16.87
CA THR A 4 18.30 -14.90 17.06
C THR A 4 17.05 -14.71 16.21
N SER A 5 15.89 -14.82 16.85
CA SER A 5 14.62 -14.31 16.32
C SER A 5 14.80 -12.82 16.02
N PRO A 6 14.44 -12.31 14.84
CA PRO A 6 14.50 -10.87 14.61
C PRO A 6 13.46 -10.21 15.52
N GLU A 7 13.91 -9.61 16.62
CA GLU A 7 13.15 -8.59 17.34
C GLU A 7 12.88 -7.46 16.33
N ILE A 8 11.68 -7.46 15.77
CA ILE A 8 11.19 -6.35 14.97
C ILE A 8 10.97 -5.21 15.96
N GLU A 9 11.87 -4.24 15.97
CA GLU A 9 11.74 -3.00 16.73
C GLU A 9 10.33 -2.42 16.52
N LEU A 10 9.54 -2.38 17.60
CA LEU A 10 8.14 -1.96 17.61
C LEU A 10 7.96 -0.48 17.17
N SER A 11 9.04 0.29 17.17
CA SER A 11 9.13 1.70 16.79
C SER A 11 8.75 1.95 15.32
N GLY A 12 8.79 0.92 14.47
CA GLY A 12 8.37 0.99 13.07
C GLY A 12 6.90 0.64 12.79
N TYR A 13 6.09 0.30 13.80
CA TYR A 13 4.72 -0.19 13.58
C TYR A 13 3.68 0.94 13.53
N PRO A 14 2.75 0.94 12.54
CA PRO A 14 2.64 -0.03 11.44
C PRO A 14 3.66 0.27 10.33
N ALA A 15 4.51 -0.71 10.03
CA ALA A 15 5.40 -0.63 8.89
C ALA A 15 4.61 -0.96 7.62
N PRO A 16 4.95 -0.34 6.47
CA PRO A 16 4.39 -0.75 5.20
C PRO A 16 4.67 -2.23 4.91
N ILE A 17 3.65 -3.00 4.54
CA ILE A 17 3.75 -4.44 4.20
C ILE A 17 4.26 -4.63 2.75
N TRP A 18 5.09 -3.71 2.26
CA TRP A 18 5.58 -3.70 0.90
C TRP A 18 6.99 -3.15 0.84
N THR A 19 7.75 -3.69 -0.11
CA THR A 19 9.12 -3.25 -0.37
C THR A 19 9.13 -1.91 -1.10
N GLU A 20 10.29 -1.24 -1.12
CA GLU A 20 10.44 0.01 -1.88
C GLU A 20 10.26 -0.18 -3.39
N ALA A 21 10.56 -1.38 -3.91
CA ALA A 21 10.33 -1.73 -5.32
C ALA A 21 8.83 -1.81 -5.66
N GLU A 22 8.00 -2.12 -4.67
CA GLU A 22 6.53 -2.11 -4.77
C GLU A 22 5.94 -0.77 -4.33
N ALA A 23 6.75 0.23 -3.96
CA ALA A 23 6.27 1.53 -3.53
C ALA A 23 6.22 2.51 -4.70
N GLY A 24 5.22 3.39 -4.69
CA GLY A 24 5.17 4.55 -5.57
C GLY A 24 4.34 5.68 -4.98
N SER A 25 4.26 6.80 -5.70
CA SER A 25 3.53 7.98 -5.25
C SER A 25 2.07 7.95 -5.68
N CYS A 26 1.18 8.29 -4.75
CA CYS A 26 -0.22 8.57 -5.04
C CYS A 26 -0.33 9.78 -5.98
N SER A 27 -1.01 9.65 -7.11
CA SER A 27 -1.18 10.73 -8.09
C SER A 27 -1.98 11.93 -7.56
N ARG A 28 -2.69 11.78 -6.42
CA ARG A 28 -3.49 12.86 -5.81
C ARG A 28 -2.78 13.54 -4.65
N CYS A 29 -2.32 12.78 -3.64
CA CYS A 29 -1.71 13.34 -2.43
C CYS A 29 -0.19 13.20 -2.37
N GLN A 30 0.44 12.56 -3.36
CA GLN A 30 1.88 12.28 -3.44
C GLN A 30 2.46 11.42 -2.31
N ALA A 31 1.64 10.95 -1.37
CA ALA A 31 2.07 10.03 -0.32
C ALA A 31 2.58 8.69 -0.92
N LYS A 32 3.61 8.12 -0.29
CA LYS A 32 4.17 6.81 -0.64
C LYS A 32 3.15 5.72 -0.32
N CYS A 33 2.80 4.91 -1.31
CA CYS A 33 1.83 3.82 -1.18
C CYS A 33 2.24 2.62 -2.04
N LYS A 34 1.65 1.45 -1.75
CA LYS A 34 1.88 0.24 -2.54
C LYS A 34 1.36 0.41 -3.98
N ARG A 35 2.23 0.16 -4.96
CA ARG A 35 1.92 0.02 -6.39
C ARG A 35 2.14 -1.44 -6.80
N TYR A 36 1.15 -2.01 -7.49
CA TYR A 36 1.20 -3.38 -7.95
C TYR A 36 1.45 -3.47 -9.46
N GLY A 37 2.63 -3.94 -9.86
CA GLY A 37 2.97 -4.28 -11.25
C GLY A 37 2.77 -3.17 -12.29
N SER A 38 2.93 -3.53 -13.57
CA SER A 38 2.61 -2.64 -14.69
C SER A 38 1.11 -2.34 -14.71
N GLY A 39 0.73 -1.08 -14.47
CA GLY A 39 -0.67 -0.65 -14.36
C GLY A 39 -1.24 -0.65 -12.93
N GLY A 40 -0.38 -0.62 -11.91
CA GLY A 40 -0.81 -0.51 -10.51
C GLY A 40 -1.67 0.71 -10.19
N ASN A 41 -2.39 0.65 -9.06
CA ASN A 41 -3.31 1.71 -8.65
C ASN A 41 -2.59 3.07 -8.52
N PRO A 42 -3.05 4.12 -9.23
CA PRO A 42 -2.43 5.44 -9.12
C PRO A 42 -2.73 6.12 -7.79
N LEU A 43 -3.70 5.65 -7.01
CA LEU A 43 -4.13 6.29 -5.77
C LEU A 43 -3.78 5.46 -4.52
N CYS A 44 -3.44 6.13 -3.43
CA CYS A 44 -3.40 5.51 -2.10
C CYS A 44 -4.81 5.13 -1.63
N ARG A 45 -4.90 4.35 -0.56
CA ARG A 45 -6.18 3.86 0.00
C ARG A 45 -7.20 4.98 0.23
N ASP A 46 -6.82 6.04 0.92
CA ASP A 46 -7.77 7.08 1.32
C ASP A 46 -8.23 7.92 0.13
N CYS A 47 -7.31 8.17 -0.82
CA CYS A 47 -7.64 8.83 -2.08
C CYS A 47 -8.54 7.95 -2.96
N PHE A 48 -8.28 6.64 -3.02
CA PHE A 48 -9.10 5.68 -3.74
C PHE A 48 -10.51 5.58 -3.13
N ALA A 49 -10.63 5.43 -1.81
CA ALA A 49 -11.91 5.34 -1.11
C ALA A 49 -12.81 6.55 -1.41
N SER A 50 -12.21 7.75 -1.49
CA SER A 50 -12.92 9.00 -1.79
C SER A 50 -13.49 9.08 -3.21
N VAL A 51 -12.91 8.35 -4.18
CA VAL A 51 -13.34 8.39 -5.59
C VAL A 51 -14.01 7.10 -6.05
N ALA A 52 -13.80 5.98 -5.34
CA ALA A 52 -14.40 4.69 -5.66
C ALA A 52 -15.94 4.77 -5.68
N ALA A 53 -16.53 5.56 -4.77
CA ALA A 53 -17.97 5.83 -4.76
C ALA A 53 -18.47 6.51 -6.04
N GLN A 54 -17.63 7.30 -6.72
CA GLN A 54 -17.97 7.98 -7.97
C GLN A 54 -17.83 7.05 -9.18
N TRP A 55 -16.94 6.05 -9.11
CA TRP A 55 -16.69 5.10 -10.20
C TRP A 55 -17.66 3.91 -10.21
N GLY A 56 -18.30 3.61 -9.08
CA GLY A 56 -19.38 2.63 -8.97
C GLY A 56 -19.05 1.43 -8.08
N PRO A 57 -20.07 0.61 -7.74
CA PRO A 57 -20.01 -0.39 -6.67
C PRO A 57 -19.08 -1.59 -6.96
N GLY A 58 -18.63 -1.76 -8.20
CA GLY A 58 -17.71 -2.84 -8.60
C GLY A 58 -16.23 -2.45 -8.55
N VAL A 59 -15.92 -1.17 -8.31
CA VAL A 59 -14.54 -0.68 -8.43
C VAL A 59 -13.76 -0.99 -7.15
N ARG A 60 -12.77 -1.87 -7.31
CA ARG A 60 -11.94 -2.35 -6.21
C ARG A 60 -10.50 -1.95 -6.46
N GLN A 61 -9.85 -1.48 -5.39
CA GLN A 61 -8.42 -1.32 -5.40
C GLN A 61 -7.79 -2.71 -5.50
N LYS A 62 -7.06 -2.98 -6.59
CA LYS A 62 -6.32 -4.24 -6.74
C LYS A 62 -5.32 -4.35 -5.59
N SER A 63 -5.40 -5.49 -4.89
CA SER A 63 -4.50 -5.92 -3.82
C SER A 63 -4.46 -4.99 -2.61
N TYR A 64 -5.49 -5.06 -1.75
CA TYR A 64 -5.41 -4.46 -0.41
C TYR A 64 -5.12 -5.49 0.70
N ASN A 65 -5.09 -6.80 0.42
CA ASN A 65 -4.71 -7.84 1.37
C ASN A 65 -4.30 -9.14 0.65
N ALA A 66 -3.05 -9.20 0.20
CA ALA A 66 -2.25 -10.43 0.07
C ALA A 66 -0.78 -9.99 0.11
#